data_AF-A0A352Z7L7-F1
#
_entry.id   AF-A0A352Z7L7-F1
#
_cell.length_a   1.000
_cell.length_b   1.000
_cell.length_c   1.000
_cell.angle_alpha   90.00
_cell.angle_beta   90.00
_cell.angle_gamma   90.00
#
_symmetry.space_group_name_H-M   'P 1'
#
loop_
_entity.id
_entity.type
_entity.pdbx_description
1 polymer ?
#
loop_
_entity_poly.entity_id
_entity_poly.type
_entity_poly.pdbx_seq_one_letter_code
_entity_poly.pdbx_strand_id
1 'polypeptide(L)'
;MEKENIFCTEVDFDGYKMGEEERKAIAFYHERFLELPFIEWNESGAVRKESRRSIEELKKFFFSTLPRLPVFQWMNKVIPIGGKGKADAIIEITNKNKVSISNVMYVGDSITDLDALTLVNSGGGLSVSFNGNSYAVRGAEFVVVNRDAGILKDIAFDFFHYGKEGIRVGKFAPQTYVYRKEDSNLEEVIRLSEKIRKEVRGEMIGGLG
;
A
#
# COMPACT_ATOMS: atom_id res chain seq x y z
N MET A 1 -17.34 16.15 -1.27
CA MET A 1 -16.08 15.79 -0.59
C MET A 1 -15.09 16.89 -0.93
N GLU A 2 -14.66 17.68 0.04
CA GLU A 2 -13.72 18.78 -0.21
C GLU A 2 -12.37 18.18 -0.60
N LYS A 3 -11.77 18.68 -1.70
CA LYS A 3 -10.46 18.23 -2.20
C LYS A 3 -9.34 18.44 -1.16
N GLU A 4 -9.57 19.30 -0.18
CA GLU A 4 -8.58 19.70 0.84
C GLU A 4 -8.07 18.56 1.74
N ASN A 5 -8.75 17.42 1.78
CA ASN A 5 -8.36 16.27 2.60
C ASN A 5 -7.93 15.05 1.75
N ILE A 6 -7.68 15.25 0.45
CA ILE A 6 -7.25 14.18 -0.46
C ILE A 6 -5.77 14.36 -0.75
N PHE A 7 -4.98 13.38 -0.35
CA PHE A 7 -3.56 13.29 -0.67
C PHE A 7 -3.38 12.14 -1.67
N CYS A 8 -3.06 12.47 -2.92
CA CYS A 8 -2.81 11.46 -3.95
C CYS A 8 -1.70 11.90 -4.90
N THR A 9 -1.22 10.96 -5.72
CA THR A 9 -0.35 11.29 -6.85
C THR A 9 -1.13 12.14 -7.84
N GLU A 10 -0.75 13.39 -7.99
CA GLU A 10 -1.34 14.29 -8.99
C GLU A 10 -0.65 14.15 -10.33
N VAL A 11 -1.44 14.02 -11.40
CA VAL A 11 -0.95 13.89 -12.78
C VAL A 11 -1.80 14.76 -13.69
N ASP A 12 -1.16 15.64 -14.45
CA ASP A 12 -1.78 16.40 -15.53
C ASP A 12 -1.52 15.69 -16.87
N PHE A 13 -2.51 14.93 -17.33
CA PHE A 13 -2.46 14.24 -18.62
C PHE A 13 -2.67 15.18 -19.82
N ASP A 14 -3.33 16.32 -19.64
CA ASP A 14 -3.60 17.27 -20.72
C ASP A 14 -2.36 18.13 -21.03
N GLY A 15 -1.50 18.33 -20.02
CA GLY A 15 -0.23 19.06 -20.13
C GLY A 15 0.84 18.37 -20.99
N TYR A 16 0.61 17.15 -21.49
CA TYR A 16 1.57 16.43 -22.32
C TYR A 16 0.93 15.79 -23.55
N LYS A 17 1.50 16.10 -24.73
CA LYS A 17 1.11 15.48 -26.00
C LYS A 17 2.25 14.60 -26.51
N MET A 18 2.08 13.29 -26.36
CA MET A 18 2.99 12.28 -26.87
C MET A 18 3.02 12.30 -28.41
N GLY A 19 4.23 12.43 -28.97
CA GLY A 19 4.44 12.35 -30.42
C GLY A 19 4.29 10.93 -30.96
N GLU A 20 4.08 10.79 -32.27
CA GLU A 20 3.82 9.48 -32.89
C GLU A 20 5.03 8.53 -32.79
N GLU A 21 6.25 9.02 -33.01
CA GLU A 21 7.46 8.21 -32.89
C GLU A 21 7.72 7.73 -31.46
N GLU A 22 7.41 8.58 -30.48
CA GLU A 22 7.47 8.19 -29.07
C GLU A 22 6.41 7.14 -28.74
N ARG A 23 5.18 7.32 -29.21
CA ARG A 23 4.10 6.35 -29.04
C ARG A 23 4.52 4.98 -29.57
N LYS A 24 5.09 4.94 -30.77
CA LYS A 24 5.61 3.70 -31.38
C LYS A 24 6.73 3.09 -30.53
N ALA A 25 7.66 3.90 -30.03
CA ALA A 25 8.74 3.42 -29.17
C ALA A 25 8.19 2.79 -27.87
N ILE A 26 7.26 3.45 -27.19
CA ILE A 26 6.62 2.93 -25.97
C ILE A 26 5.83 1.65 -26.27
N ALA A 27 5.04 1.63 -27.34
CA ALA A 27 4.29 0.44 -27.75
C ALA A 27 5.20 -0.75 -28.07
N PHE A 28 6.33 -0.51 -28.75
CA PHE A 28 7.33 -1.55 -29.00
C PHE A 28 7.87 -2.17 -27.71
N TYR A 29 8.19 -1.34 -26.70
CA TYR A 29 8.66 -1.85 -25.41
C TYR A 29 7.55 -2.55 -24.61
N HIS A 30 6.31 -2.08 -24.72
CA HIS A 30 5.15 -2.76 -24.13
C HIS A 30 5.02 -4.20 -24.63
N GLU A 31 5.00 -4.41 -25.95
CA GLU A 31 4.92 -5.76 -26.53
C GLU A 31 6.11 -6.62 -26.09
N ARG A 32 7.33 -6.05 -26.11
CA ARG A 32 8.53 -6.76 -25.63
C ARG A 32 8.41 -7.18 -24.16
N PHE A 33 7.77 -6.39 -23.30
CA PHE A 33 7.60 -6.74 -21.89
C PHE A 33 6.56 -7.82 -21.65
N LEU A 34 5.53 -7.90 -22.48
CA LEU A 34 4.54 -8.98 -22.40
C LEU A 34 5.14 -10.35 -22.74
N GLU A 35 6.20 -10.39 -23.54
CA GLU A 35 6.95 -11.61 -23.86
C GLU A 35 7.94 -12.03 -22.76
N LEU A 36 8.19 -11.17 -21.76
CA LEU A 36 9.13 -11.49 -20.69
C LEU A 36 8.51 -12.48 -19.69
N PRO A 37 9.31 -13.42 -19.14
CA PRO A 37 8.88 -14.25 -18.04
C PRO A 37 8.36 -13.41 -16.87
N PHE A 38 7.32 -13.88 -16.18
CA PHE A 38 6.89 -13.27 -14.93
C PHE A 38 8.04 -13.25 -13.92
N ILE A 39 8.09 -12.18 -13.11
CA ILE A 39 9.07 -12.07 -12.05
C ILE A 39 8.56 -12.88 -10.86
N GLU A 40 9.34 -13.87 -10.47
CA GLU A 40 9.05 -14.76 -9.36
C GLU A 40 10.18 -14.69 -8.33
N TRP A 41 9.78 -14.77 -7.07
CA TRP A 41 10.67 -14.89 -5.92
C TRP A 41 10.57 -16.32 -5.38
N ASN A 42 11.67 -16.85 -4.86
CA ASN A 42 11.66 -18.10 -4.11
C ASN A 42 11.21 -17.87 -2.66
N GLU A 43 11.08 -18.95 -1.89
CA GLU A 43 10.65 -18.89 -0.48
C GLU A 43 11.61 -18.09 0.42
N SER A 44 12.88 -17.95 0.05
CA SER A 44 13.85 -17.12 0.76
C SER A 44 13.81 -15.64 0.35
N GLY A 45 12.90 -15.24 -0.54
CA GLY A 45 12.77 -13.87 -1.04
C GLY A 45 13.81 -13.50 -2.10
N ALA A 46 14.57 -14.45 -2.62
CA ALA A 46 15.50 -14.24 -3.72
C ALA A 46 14.81 -14.37 -5.09
N VAL A 47 15.18 -13.52 -6.04
CA VAL A 47 14.68 -13.58 -7.41
C VAL A 47 15.11 -14.87 -8.10
N ARG A 48 14.16 -15.59 -8.70
CA ARG A 48 14.44 -16.80 -9.49
C ARG A 48 15.32 -16.49 -10.70
N LYS A 49 16.14 -17.46 -11.12
CA LYS A 49 17.13 -17.25 -12.18
C LYS A 49 16.46 -16.85 -13.51
N GLU A 50 15.31 -17.45 -13.78
CA GLU A 50 14.47 -17.27 -14.96
C GLU A 50 13.94 -15.82 -15.04
N SER A 51 13.66 -15.21 -13.89
CA SER A 51 13.17 -13.83 -13.77
C SER A 51 14.26 -12.77 -13.91
N ARG A 52 15.55 -13.14 -13.87
CA ARG A 52 16.66 -12.18 -14.02
C ARG A 52 16.61 -11.44 -15.34
N ARG A 53 16.31 -12.15 -16.43
CA ARG A 53 16.17 -11.55 -17.76
C ARG A 53 15.12 -10.43 -17.75
N SER A 54 13.96 -10.68 -17.13
CA SER A 54 12.88 -9.70 -17.05
C SER A 54 13.31 -8.46 -16.26
N ILE A 55 13.97 -8.66 -15.11
CA ILE A 55 14.50 -7.56 -14.30
C ILE A 55 15.55 -6.75 -15.06
N GLU A 56 16.47 -7.40 -15.76
CA GLU A 56 17.53 -6.73 -16.53
C GLU A 56 16.97 -5.91 -17.69
N GLU A 57 16.00 -6.45 -18.43
CA GLU A 57 15.32 -5.74 -19.52
C GLU A 57 14.52 -4.53 -19.01
N LEU A 58 13.77 -4.69 -17.92
CA LEU A 58 13.07 -3.58 -17.28
C LEU A 58 14.06 -2.53 -16.77
N LYS A 59 15.15 -2.93 -16.10
CA LYS A 59 16.20 -2.01 -15.64
C LYS A 59 16.80 -1.23 -16.81
N LYS A 60 17.16 -1.92 -17.90
CA LYS A 60 17.70 -1.26 -19.09
C LYS A 60 16.72 -0.23 -19.64
N PHE A 61 15.44 -0.58 -19.76
CA PHE A 61 14.45 0.38 -20.23
C PHE A 61 14.30 1.56 -19.27
N PHE A 62 13.96 1.33 -18.00
CA PHE A 62 13.67 2.39 -17.05
C PHE A 62 14.87 3.30 -16.74
N PHE A 63 16.08 2.75 -16.72
CA PHE A 63 17.28 3.53 -16.36
C PHE A 63 18.12 4.01 -17.55
N SER A 64 17.96 3.45 -18.76
CA SER A 64 18.76 3.85 -19.93
C SER A 64 17.93 4.34 -21.11
N THR A 65 16.82 3.68 -21.45
CA THR A 65 16.01 4.04 -22.62
C THR A 65 15.00 5.14 -22.29
N LEU A 66 14.14 4.91 -21.30
CA LEU A 66 13.07 5.84 -20.91
C LEU A 66 13.60 7.26 -20.64
N PRO A 67 14.73 7.47 -19.93
CA PRO A 67 15.26 8.81 -19.70
C PRO A 67 15.60 9.63 -20.96
N ARG A 68 15.72 8.97 -22.11
CA ARG A 68 16.02 9.60 -23.41
C ARG A 68 14.75 9.93 -24.20
N LEU A 69 13.59 9.45 -23.77
CA LEU A 69 12.30 9.74 -24.41
C LEU A 69 11.71 11.05 -23.84
N PRO A 70 11.06 11.89 -24.65
CA PRO A 70 10.44 13.13 -24.19
C PRO A 70 9.47 12.97 -22.99
N VAL A 71 8.72 11.87 -22.93
CA VAL A 71 7.71 11.55 -21.91
C VAL A 71 8.33 11.45 -20.53
N PHE A 72 9.60 11.07 -20.44
CA PHE A 72 10.30 11.01 -19.16
C PHE A 72 10.39 12.38 -18.49
N GLN A 73 10.57 13.45 -19.26
CA GLN A 73 10.61 14.82 -18.70
C GLN A 73 9.27 15.25 -18.12
N TRP A 74 8.17 14.76 -18.70
CA TRP A 74 6.83 14.97 -18.14
C TRP A 74 6.58 14.09 -16.91
N MET A 75 6.88 12.79 -17.00
CA MET A 75 6.73 11.85 -15.88
C MET A 75 7.58 12.24 -14.67
N ASN A 76 8.79 12.77 -14.88
CA ASN A 76 9.69 13.16 -13.78
C ASN A 76 9.19 14.39 -12.99
N LYS A 77 8.14 15.07 -13.47
CA LYS A 77 7.45 16.13 -12.71
C LYS A 77 6.36 15.58 -11.79
N VAL A 78 5.92 14.33 -12.00
CA VAL A 78 4.94 13.66 -11.15
C VAL A 78 5.65 13.20 -9.88
N ILE A 79 5.14 13.64 -8.73
CA ILE A 79 5.62 13.21 -7.41
C ILE A 79 4.67 12.11 -6.91
N PRO A 80 5.07 10.82 -6.96
CA PRO A 80 4.20 9.75 -6.51
C PRO A 80 4.04 9.77 -4.99
N ILE A 81 2.81 9.62 -4.51
CA ILE A 81 2.53 9.39 -3.09
C ILE A 81 2.64 7.89 -2.81
N GLY A 82 3.83 7.48 -2.38
CA GLY A 82 4.13 6.15 -1.84
C GLY A 82 4.17 6.13 -0.31
N GLY A 83 4.88 5.17 0.28
CA GLY A 83 5.03 5.01 1.75
C GLY A 83 5.31 6.31 2.49
N LYS A 84 6.47 6.90 2.21
CA LYS A 84 6.87 8.18 2.80
C LYS A 84 5.84 9.29 2.57
N GLY A 85 5.28 9.40 1.36
CA GLY A 85 4.29 10.43 1.04
C GLY A 85 3.02 10.33 1.89
N LYS A 86 2.56 9.10 2.20
CA LYS A 86 1.42 8.90 3.11
C LYS A 86 1.75 9.27 4.56
N ALA A 87 2.96 8.97 5.01
CA ALA A 87 3.43 9.39 6.34
C ALA A 87 3.54 10.92 6.45
N ASP A 88 4.10 11.58 5.43
CA ASP A 88 4.21 13.03 5.35
C ASP A 88 2.82 13.69 5.35
N ALA A 89 1.84 13.12 4.65
CA ALA A 89 0.44 13.59 4.69
C ALA A 89 -0.17 13.54 6.10
N ILE A 90 0.10 12.51 6.89
CA ILE A 90 -0.35 12.44 8.29
C ILE A 90 0.28 13.55 9.13
N ILE A 91 1.57 13.82 8.93
CA ILE A 91 2.27 14.93 9.61
C ILE A 91 1.66 16.27 9.21
N GLU A 92 1.35 16.48 7.94
CA GLU A 92 0.68 17.70 7.47
C GLU A 92 -0.71 17.87 8.11
N ILE A 93 -1.53 16.82 8.10
CA ILE A 93 -2.87 16.83 8.70
C ILE A 93 -2.80 17.14 10.19
N THR A 94 -1.90 16.48 10.93
CA THR A 94 -1.76 16.68 12.39
C THR A 94 -1.29 18.10 12.72
N ASN A 95 -0.33 18.65 11.96
CA ASN A 95 0.12 20.03 12.11
C ASN A 95 -0.98 21.05 11.78
N LYS A 96 -1.69 20.89 10.66
CA LYS A 96 -2.79 21.77 10.23
C LYS A 96 -3.90 21.83 11.29
N ASN A 97 -4.23 20.68 11.89
CA ASN A 97 -5.31 20.56 12.86
C ASN A 97 -4.87 20.74 14.31
N LYS A 98 -3.56 20.88 14.58
CA LYS A 98 -2.96 20.95 15.92
C LYS A 98 -3.35 19.75 16.81
N VAL A 99 -3.34 18.56 16.22
CA VAL A 99 -3.67 17.29 16.88
C VAL A 99 -2.40 16.45 17.04
N SER A 100 -2.26 15.76 18.16
CA SER A 100 -1.16 14.80 18.38
C SER A 100 -1.32 13.54 17.53
N ILE A 101 -0.22 12.92 17.09
CA ILE A 101 -0.24 11.60 16.41
C ILE A 101 -0.93 10.53 17.30
N SER A 102 -0.84 10.66 18.63
CA SER A 102 -1.53 9.77 19.56
C SER A 102 -3.05 9.74 19.42
N ASN A 103 -3.63 10.76 18.76
CA ASN A 103 -5.06 10.87 18.50
C ASN A 103 -5.41 10.53 17.04
N VAL A 104 -4.47 9.98 16.27
CA VAL A 104 -4.65 9.57 14.88
C VAL A 104 -4.97 8.09 14.82
N MET A 105 -6.00 7.73 14.06
CA MET A 105 -6.20 6.38 13.55
C MET A 105 -5.82 6.34 12.08
N TYR A 106 -4.96 5.38 11.70
CA TYR A 106 -4.60 5.13 10.31
C TYR A 106 -4.93 3.68 9.93
N VAL A 107 -5.53 3.51 8.76
CA VAL A 107 -5.89 2.20 8.21
C VAL A 107 -5.18 2.02 6.87
N GLY A 108 -4.46 0.91 6.73
CA GLY A 108 -3.76 0.54 5.50
C GLY A 108 -3.83 -0.95 5.20
N ASP A 109 -3.38 -1.36 4.03
CA ASP A 109 -3.49 -2.75 3.58
C ASP A 109 -2.28 -3.27 2.80
N SER A 110 -1.33 -2.40 2.46
CA SER A 110 -0.26 -2.73 1.52
C SER A 110 1.13 -2.27 1.98
N ILE A 111 2.14 -2.56 1.16
CA ILE A 111 3.50 -2.06 1.35
C ILE A 111 3.57 -0.52 1.33
N THR A 112 2.70 0.15 0.56
CA THR A 112 2.67 1.63 0.50
C THR A 112 2.14 2.27 1.78
N ASP A 113 1.66 1.48 2.73
CA ASP A 113 1.15 1.92 4.02
C ASP A 113 2.14 1.72 5.16
N LEU A 114 3.26 1.01 4.92
CA LEU A 114 4.19 0.59 5.97
C LEU A 114 4.73 1.78 6.79
N ASP A 115 5.18 2.84 6.11
CA ASP A 115 5.74 4.02 6.78
C ASP A 115 4.68 4.76 7.59
N ALA A 116 3.46 4.90 7.05
CA ALA A 116 2.33 5.55 7.72
C ALA A 116 1.85 4.76 8.94
N LEU A 117 1.71 3.43 8.81
CA LEU A 117 1.37 2.54 9.91
C LEU A 117 2.42 2.59 11.02
N THR A 118 3.70 2.54 10.64
CA THR A 118 4.82 2.60 11.60
C THR A 118 4.86 3.95 12.32
N LEU A 119 4.71 5.05 11.60
CA LEU A 119 4.65 6.40 12.17
C LEU A 119 3.54 6.52 13.22
N VAL A 120 2.32 6.10 12.88
CA VAL A 120 1.17 6.20 13.79
C VAL A 120 1.35 5.29 15.00
N ASN A 121 1.84 4.06 14.78
CA ASN A 121 2.13 3.12 15.86
C ASN A 121 3.16 3.70 16.85
N SER A 122 4.32 4.11 16.35
CA SER A 122 5.39 4.69 17.19
C SER A 122 5.01 6.02 17.83
N GLY A 123 4.11 6.79 17.21
CA GLY A 123 3.55 8.02 17.77
C GLY A 123 2.41 7.81 18.78
N GLY A 124 2.09 6.56 19.13
CA GLY A 124 1.07 6.21 20.12
C GLY A 124 -0.37 6.25 19.61
N GLY A 125 -0.57 6.51 18.31
CA GLY A 125 -1.88 6.47 17.66
C GLY A 125 -2.31 5.03 17.33
N LEU A 126 -3.48 4.90 16.72
CA LEU A 126 -4.06 3.60 16.35
C LEU A 126 -3.70 3.23 14.91
N SER A 127 -2.81 2.26 14.74
CA SER A 127 -2.43 1.74 13.42
C SER A 127 -3.14 0.40 13.14
N VAL A 128 -3.90 0.37 12.05
CA VAL A 128 -4.75 -0.77 11.69
C VAL A 128 -4.41 -1.30 10.29
N SER A 129 -4.09 -2.58 10.19
CA SER A 129 -4.04 -3.31 8.93
C SER A 129 -5.40 -3.93 8.64
N PHE A 130 -6.07 -3.58 7.55
CA PHE A 130 -7.36 -4.15 7.16
C PHE A 130 -7.21 -5.08 5.96
N ASN A 131 -7.36 -6.39 6.17
CA ASN A 131 -7.05 -7.43 5.17
C ASN A 131 -5.70 -7.17 4.46
N GLY A 132 -4.72 -6.68 5.23
CA GLY A 132 -3.45 -6.25 4.69
C GLY A 132 -2.53 -7.41 4.33
N ASN A 133 -1.58 -7.14 3.45
CA ASN A 133 -0.47 -8.04 3.18
C ASN A 133 0.51 -8.12 4.37
N SER A 134 1.53 -8.97 4.27
CA SER A 134 2.56 -9.11 5.30
C SER A 134 3.25 -7.79 5.71
N TYR A 135 3.43 -6.82 4.80
CA TYR A 135 4.02 -5.52 5.11
C TYR A 135 3.10 -4.70 6.01
N ALA A 136 1.83 -4.54 5.63
CA ALA A 136 0.85 -3.80 6.42
C ALA A 136 0.62 -4.44 7.80
N VAL A 137 0.51 -5.77 7.86
CA VAL A 137 0.37 -6.50 9.13
C VAL A 137 1.56 -6.28 10.05
N ARG A 138 2.80 -6.25 9.53
CA ARG A 138 3.99 -5.98 10.33
C ARG A 138 4.06 -4.54 10.83
N GLY A 139 3.62 -3.57 10.01
CA GLY A 139 3.60 -2.15 10.36
C GLY A 139 2.52 -1.78 11.38
N ALA A 140 1.38 -2.45 11.37
CA ALA A 140 0.24 -2.15 12.23
C ALA A 140 0.39 -2.70 13.67
N GLU A 141 -0.32 -2.08 14.62
CA GLU A 141 -0.54 -2.62 15.97
C GLU A 141 -1.75 -3.56 15.98
N PHE A 142 -2.81 -3.21 15.25
CA PHE A 142 -4.01 -4.00 15.13
C PHE A 142 -4.19 -4.55 13.71
N VAL A 143 -4.67 -5.78 13.60
CA VAL A 143 -5.02 -6.40 12.31
C VAL A 143 -6.49 -6.76 12.34
N VAL A 144 -7.23 -6.23 11.37
CA VAL A 144 -8.64 -6.52 11.16
C VAL A 144 -8.76 -7.39 9.93
N VAL A 145 -9.31 -8.58 10.13
CA VAL A 145 -9.68 -9.48 9.04
C VAL A 145 -11.19 -9.51 8.98
N ASN A 146 -11.77 -8.89 7.95
CA ASN A 146 -13.22 -8.84 7.75
C ASN A 146 -13.58 -8.60 6.28
N ARG A 147 -14.68 -9.18 5.80
CA ARG A 147 -15.22 -8.85 4.46
C ARG A 147 -15.91 -7.50 4.41
N ASP A 148 -16.38 -7.00 5.55
CA ASP A 148 -17.06 -5.71 5.67
C ASP A 148 -16.18 -4.70 6.42
N ALA A 149 -15.98 -3.52 5.81
CA ALA A 149 -15.23 -2.40 6.39
C ALA A 149 -16.03 -1.66 7.48
N GLY A 150 -17.32 -1.94 7.67
CA GLY A 150 -18.17 -1.34 8.69
C GLY A 150 -17.61 -1.47 10.12
N ILE A 151 -16.88 -2.55 10.40
CA ILE A 151 -16.18 -2.76 11.68
C ILE A 151 -15.17 -1.64 12.01
N LEU A 152 -14.60 -0.97 10.99
CA LEU A 152 -13.66 0.13 11.20
C LEU A 152 -14.33 1.34 11.86
N LYS A 153 -15.64 1.53 11.65
CA LYS A 153 -16.41 2.56 12.34
C LYS A 153 -16.47 2.29 13.84
N ASP A 154 -16.76 1.05 14.22
CA ASP A 154 -16.85 0.66 15.63
C ASP A 154 -15.48 0.79 16.31
N ILE A 155 -14.41 0.37 15.64
CA ILE A 155 -13.03 0.56 16.11
C ILE A 155 -12.69 2.05 16.26
N ALA A 156 -13.06 2.90 15.31
CA ALA A 156 -12.83 4.34 15.40
C ALA A 156 -13.61 4.97 16.57
N PHE A 157 -14.84 4.51 16.81
CA PHE A 157 -15.67 4.95 17.93
C PHE A 157 -15.08 4.54 19.28
N ASP A 158 -14.67 3.28 19.41
CA ASP A 158 -14.02 2.76 20.61
C ASP A 158 -12.70 3.50 20.88
N PHE A 159 -11.89 3.75 19.85
CA PHE A 159 -10.66 4.51 19.97
C PHE A 159 -10.90 5.95 20.47
N PHE A 160 -11.91 6.62 19.91
CA PHE A 160 -12.26 7.99 20.29
C PHE A 160 -12.68 8.10 21.76
N HIS A 161 -13.43 7.12 22.27
CA HIS A 161 -13.96 7.17 23.64
C HIS A 161 -13.03 6.57 24.70
N TYR A 162 -12.26 5.55 24.35
CA TYR A 162 -11.56 4.70 25.30
C TYR A 162 -10.06 4.52 24.98
N GLY A 163 -9.57 5.13 23.89
CA GLY A 163 -8.21 4.93 23.42
C GLY A 163 -7.96 3.49 22.94
N LYS A 164 -6.69 3.12 22.78
CA LYS A 164 -6.29 1.82 22.20
C LYS A 164 -6.69 0.62 23.05
N GLU A 165 -6.70 0.78 24.37
CA GLU A 165 -7.09 -0.28 25.30
C GLU A 165 -8.60 -0.57 25.29
N GLY A 166 -9.41 0.31 24.70
CA GLY A 166 -10.83 0.07 24.47
C GLY A 166 -11.13 -0.83 23.27
N ILE A 167 -10.14 -1.10 22.41
CA ILE A 167 -10.35 -1.90 21.20
C ILE A 167 -10.54 -3.37 21.58
N ARG A 168 -11.71 -3.90 21.23
CA ARG A 168 -12.03 -5.31 21.48
C ARG A 168 -11.26 -6.21 20.52
N VAL A 169 -10.49 -7.14 21.06
CA VAL A 169 -9.75 -8.16 20.30
C VAL A 169 -10.44 -9.51 20.37
N GLY A 170 -10.28 -10.31 19.33
CA GLY A 170 -10.78 -11.67 19.26
C GLY A 170 -11.54 -11.99 17.97
N LYS A 171 -12.18 -13.16 17.97
CA LYS A 171 -13.05 -13.64 16.90
C LYS A 171 -14.50 -13.30 17.25
N PHE A 172 -15.13 -12.44 16.47
CA PHE A 172 -16.51 -11.99 16.73
C PHE A 172 -17.53 -12.77 15.90
N ALA A 173 -17.15 -13.23 14.72
CA ALA A 173 -18.00 -13.97 13.80
C ALA A 173 -17.14 -14.82 12.85
N PRO A 174 -17.73 -15.72 12.05
CA PRO A 174 -17.03 -16.33 10.94
C PRO A 174 -16.41 -15.26 10.03
N GLN A 175 -15.09 -15.28 9.87
CA GLN A 175 -14.34 -14.31 9.05
C GLN A 175 -14.32 -12.87 9.59
N THR A 176 -14.61 -12.66 10.88
CA THR A 176 -14.44 -11.37 11.56
C THR A 176 -13.50 -11.53 12.73
N TYR A 177 -12.29 -11.00 12.57
CA TYR A 177 -11.24 -11.09 13.57
C TYR A 177 -10.58 -9.72 13.76
N VAL A 178 -10.31 -9.38 15.02
CA VAL A 178 -9.47 -8.24 15.40
C VAL A 178 -8.34 -8.78 16.25
N TYR A 179 -7.11 -8.64 15.78
CA TYR A 179 -5.91 -9.08 16.48
C TYR A 179 -5.13 -7.87 16.96
N ARG A 180 -4.60 -7.92 18.18
CA ARG A 180 -3.47 -7.08 18.59
C ARG A 180 -2.20 -7.87 18.30
N LYS A 181 -1.25 -7.25 17.59
CA LYS A 181 -0.05 -7.92 17.09
C LYS A 181 0.71 -8.65 18.19
N GLU A 182 0.83 -8.05 19.37
CA GLU A 182 1.59 -8.58 20.52
C GLU A 182 0.96 -9.85 21.13
N ASP A 183 -0.35 -10.04 20.95
CA ASP A 183 -1.12 -11.13 21.57
C ASP A 183 -1.41 -12.30 20.60
N SER A 184 -0.76 -12.32 19.43
CA SER A 184 -1.14 -13.21 18.32
C SER A 184 0.05 -13.89 17.64
N ASN A 185 -0.20 -15.06 17.05
CA ASN A 185 0.76 -15.68 16.13
C ASN A 185 0.75 -14.90 14.81
N LEU A 186 1.77 -14.06 14.62
CA LEU A 186 1.86 -13.14 13.49
C LEU A 186 1.81 -13.85 12.13
N GLU A 187 2.43 -15.03 11.99
CA GLU A 187 2.43 -15.77 10.73
C GLU A 187 1.03 -16.30 10.37
N GLU A 188 0.29 -16.76 11.38
CA GLU A 188 -1.10 -17.19 11.19
C GLU A 188 -2.01 -16.02 10.82
N VAL A 189 -1.83 -14.87 11.47
CA VAL A 189 -2.58 -13.64 11.19
C VAL A 189 -2.29 -13.15 9.77
N ILE A 190 -1.03 -13.13 9.33
CA ILE A 190 -0.66 -12.78 7.95
C ILE A 190 -1.35 -13.71 6.96
N ARG A 191 -1.25 -15.04 7.18
CA ARG A 191 -1.85 -16.03 6.28
C ARG A 191 -3.37 -15.85 6.17
N LEU A 192 -4.04 -15.61 7.30
CA LEU A 192 -5.48 -15.39 7.33
C LEU A 192 -5.88 -14.06 6.65
N SER A 193 -5.15 -12.99 6.92
CA SER A 193 -5.35 -11.67 6.33
C SER A 193 -5.18 -11.71 4.80
N GLU A 194 -4.10 -12.30 4.31
CA GLU A 194 -3.84 -12.45 2.87
C GLU A 194 -4.83 -13.39 2.18
N LYS A 195 -5.34 -14.40 2.87
CA LYS A 195 -6.43 -15.24 2.35
C LYS A 195 -7.68 -14.41 2.10
N ILE A 196 -8.16 -13.66 3.09
CA ILE A 196 -9.37 -12.83 2.92
C ILE A 196 -9.13 -11.70 1.91
N ARG A 197 -7.93 -11.11 1.88
CA ARG A 197 -7.51 -10.14 0.85
C ARG A 197 -7.76 -10.67 -0.56
N LYS A 198 -7.33 -11.90 -0.84
CA LYS A 198 -7.52 -12.56 -2.15
C LYS A 198 -8.99 -12.89 -2.42
N GLU A 199 -9.75 -13.29 -1.41
CA GLU A 199 -11.19 -13.56 -1.55
C GLU A 199 -12.00 -12.29 -1.88
N VAL A 200 -11.68 -11.15 -1.26
CA VAL A 200 -12.40 -9.88 -1.44
C VAL A 200 -11.96 -9.13 -2.70
N ARG A 201 -10.66 -9.16 -3.03
CA ARG A 201 -10.10 -8.43 -4.18
C ARG A 201 -10.03 -9.27 -5.46
N GLY A 202 -10.26 -10.58 -5.37
CA GLY A 202 -9.92 -11.55 -6.41
C GLY A 202 -8.43 -11.92 -6.37
N GLU A 203 -8.09 -13.16 -6.75
CA GLU A 203 -6.73 -13.70 -6.59
C GLU A 203 -5.67 -12.88 -7.34
N MET A 204 -5.97 -12.40 -8.55
CA MET A 204 -5.02 -11.60 -9.33
C MET A 204 -4.72 -10.25 -8.68
N ILE A 205 -5.70 -9.56 -8.09
CA ILE A 205 -5.50 -8.22 -7.51
C ILE A 205 -5.05 -8.30 -6.05
N GLY A 206 -5.50 -9.34 -5.33
CA GLY A 206 -5.11 -9.58 -3.94
C GLY A 206 -3.72 -10.21 -3.78
N GLY A 207 -3.18 -10.84 -4.84
CA GLY A 207 -1.82 -11.35 -4.90
C GLY A 207 -0.76 -10.32 -5.36
N LEU A 208 -1.20 -9.17 -5.87
CA LEU A 208 -0.31 -8.06 -6.19
C LEU A 208 -0.06 -7.22 -4.94
N GLY A 209 1.22 -6.97 -4.63
CA GLY A 209 1.65 -6.07 -3.55
C GLY A 209 1.10 -6.47 -2.19
#